data_AF-A0A1Q3BQT1-F1
#
_entry.id   AF-A0A1Q3BQT1-F1
#
_cell.length_a   1.000
_cell.length_b   1.000
_cell.length_c   1.000
_cell.angle_alpha   90.00
_cell.angle_beta   90.00
_cell.angle_gamma   90.00
#
_symmetry.space_group_name_H-M   'P 1'
#
loop_
_entity.id
_entity.type
_entity.pdbx_description
1 polymer ?
#
loop_
_entity_poly.entity_id
_entity_poly.type
_entity_poly.pdbx_seq_one_letter_code
_entity_poly.pdbx_strand_id
1 'polypeptide(L)'
;QQVHVASLIHDDLPCMDYNSIRRGQPSNHNIYRVDMAVLAGDVLFPLGIQHIVSHTPAGLMAGAQDDEIQRLRRYGRAVGVLHQVDDDILQEGMRESEENED
;
A
#
# COMPACT_ATOMS: atom_id res chain seq x y z
N GLN A 1 9.40 4.85 -7.07
CA GLN A 1 8.63 3.67 -7.48
C GLN A 1 7.41 3.42 -6.60
N GLN A 2 7.51 3.27 -5.27
CA GLN A 2 6.35 2.95 -4.40
C GLN A 2 5.19 3.97 -4.48
N VAL A 3 5.48 5.27 -4.37
CA VAL A 3 4.46 6.34 -4.50
C VAL A 3 3.76 6.32 -5.86
N HIS A 4 4.53 6.06 -6.93
CA HIS A 4 3.98 5.97 -8.28
C HIS A 4 3.06 4.75 -8.43
N VAL A 5 3.45 3.60 -7.88
CA VAL A 5 2.62 2.39 -7.90
C VAL A 5 1.35 2.59 -7.07
N ALA A 6 1.44 3.23 -5.90
CA ALA A 6 0.27 3.56 -5.08
C ALA A 6 -0.78 4.36 -5.87
N SER A 7 -0.34 5.41 -6.57
CA SER A 7 -1.20 6.20 -7.46
C SER A 7 -1.86 5.33 -8.53
N LEU A 8 -1.09 4.51 -9.24
CA LEU A 8 -1.63 3.68 -10.33
C LEU A 8 -2.71 2.70 -9.84
N ILE A 9 -2.57 2.16 -8.63
CA ILE A 9 -3.53 1.24 -8.03
C ILE A 9 -4.83 1.98 -7.70
N HIS A 10 -4.73 3.16 -7.09
CA HIS A 10 -5.89 3.98 -6.76
C HIS A 10 -6.59 4.50 -8.00
N ASP A 11 -5.84 4.93 -9.02
CA ASP A 11 -6.40 5.40 -10.30
C ASP A 11 -7.23 4.29 -10.98
N ASP A 12 -6.77 3.04 -10.91
CA ASP A 12 -7.48 1.90 -11.50
C ASP A 12 -8.83 1.60 -10.81
N LEU A 13 -9.08 2.10 -9.60
CA LEU A 13 -10.28 1.76 -8.84
C LEU A 13 -11.59 2.14 -9.57
N PRO A 14 -12.69 1.39 -9.32
CA PRO A 14 -13.99 1.69 -9.91
C PRO A 14 -14.53 3.11 -9.70
N CYS A 15 -14.16 3.75 -8.59
CA CYS A 15 -14.58 5.10 -8.24
C CYS A 15 -13.73 6.20 -8.88
N MET A 16 -12.58 5.85 -9.48
CA MET A 16 -11.65 6.76 -10.14
C MET A 16 -11.78 6.60 -11.66
N ASP A 17 -11.02 5.69 -12.28
CA ASP A 17 -11.05 5.47 -13.73
C ASP A 17 -11.74 4.17 -14.16
N TYR A 18 -12.10 3.29 -13.22
CA TYR A 18 -12.70 1.97 -13.50
C TYR A 18 -11.85 1.16 -14.50
N ASN A 19 -10.53 1.16 -14.34
CA ASN A 19 -9.66 0.49 -15.30
C ASN A 19 -9.40 -0.96 -14.88
N SER A 20 -10.07 -1.91 -15.52
CA SER A 20 -9.98 -3.34 -15.21
C SER A 20 -8.69 -4.01 -15.73
N ILE A 21 -7.91 -3.32 -16.59
CA ILE A 21 -6.69 -3.86 -17.20
C ILE A 21 -5.60 -2.79 -17.20
N ARG A 22 -4.40 -3.15 -16.73
CA ARG A 22 -3.20 -2.32 -16.79
C ARG A 22 -2.06 -3.08 -17.45
N ARG A 23 -1.50 -2.49 -18.51
CA ARG A 23 -0.38 -3.06 -19.29
C ARG A 23 -0.61 -4.50 -19.76
N GLY A 24 -1.84 -4.81 -20.16
CA GLY A 24 -2.24 -6.14 -20.64
C GLY A 24 -2.45 -7.19 -19.55
N GLN A 25 -2.40 -6.80 -18.27
CA GLN A 25 -2.72 -7.64 -17.12
C GLN A 25 -3.97 -7.12 -16.40
N PRO A 26 -4.75 -7.97 -15.73
CA PRO A 26 -5.85 -7.50 -14.89
C PRO A 26 -5.34 -6.54 -13.82
N SER A 27 -6.10 -5.47 -13.54
CA SER A 27 -5.75 -4.52 -12.49
C SER A 27 -5.99 -5.11 -11.09
N ASN A 28 -5.38 -4.50 -10.06
CA ASN A 28 -5.40 -5.04 -8.70
C ASN A 28 -6.81 -5.25 -8.16
N HIS A 29 -7.73 -4.30 -8.37
CA HIS A 29 -9.09 -4.43 -7.85
C HIS A 29 -9.89 -5.54 -8.55
N ASN A 30 -9.48 -5.93 -9.76
CA ASN A 30 -10.12 -6.98 -10.52
C ASN A 30 -9.66 -8.38 -10.09
N ILE A 31 -8.46 -8.50 -9.51
CA ILE A 31 -7.94 -9.75 -8.95
C ILE A 31 -8.28 -9.88 -7.46
N TYR A 32 -8.02 -8.82 -6.70
CA TYR A 32 -8.03 -8.85 -5.23
C TYR A 32 -9.23 -8.12 -4.61
N ARG A 33 -10.18 -7.65 -5.42
CA ARG A 33 -11.33 -6.82 -5.00
C ARG A 33 -10.91 -5.39 -4.61
N VAL A 34 -11.91 -4.52 -4.51
CA VAL A 34 -11.75 -3.06 -4.39
C VAL A 34 -11.13 -2.65 -3.06
N ASP A 35 -11.57 -3.26 -1.96
CA ASP A 35 -11.07 -3.06 -0.60
C ASP A 35 -9.54 -3.29 -0.53
N MET A 36 -9.08 -4.39 -1.11
CA MET A 36 -7.65 -4.71 -1.15
C MET A 36 -6.82 -3.75 -2.00
N ALA A 37 -7.34 -3.35 -3.16
CA ALA A 37 -6.64 -2.40 -4.00
C ALA A 37 -6.54 -1.02 -3.35
N VAL A 38 -7.60 -0.56 -2.65
CA VAL A 38 -7.56 0.67 -1.84
C VAL A 38 -6.48 0.58 -0.79
N LEU A 39 -6.48 -0.51 -0.01
CA LEU A 39 -5.55 -0.69 1.09
C LEU A 39 -4.09 -0.79 0.63
N ALA A 40 -3.84 -1.51 -0.47
CA ALA A 40 -2.50 -1.63 -1.05
C ALA A 40 -1.93 -0.26 -1.45
N GLY A 41 -2.75 0.62 -2.04
CA GLY A 41 -2.35 1.99 -2.35
C GLY A 41 -2.11 2.82 -1.09
N ASP A 42 -3.00 2.71 -0.10
CA ASP A 42 -2.91 3.42 1.19
C ASP A 42 -1.66 3.04 1.99
N VAL A 43 -1.15 1.80 1.83
CA VAL A 43 0.07 1.30 2.48
C VAL A 43 1.34 1.73 1.73
N LEU A 44 1.33 1.66 0.39
CA LEU A 44 2.50 1.96 -0.44
C LEU A 44 2.90 3.44 -0.41
N PHE A 45 1.94 4.34 -0.24
CA PHE A 45 2.20 5.79 -0.17
C PHE A 45 3.02 6.18 1.08
N PRO A 46 2.63 5.80 2.32
CA PRO A 46 3.45 5.90 3.54
C PRO A 46 4.84 5.30 3.42
N LEU A 47 4.93 4.08 2.87
CA LEU A 47 6.18 3.35 2.75
C LEU A 47 7.15 4.09 1.82
N GLY A 48 6.63 4.65 0.72
CA GLY A 48 7.40 5.49 -0.18
C GLY A 48 7.97 6.73 0.52
N ILE A 49 7.16 7.40 1.34
CA ILE A 49 7.61 8.56 2.12
C ILE A 49 8.65 8.13 3.16
N GLN A 50 8.40 7.05 3.91
CA GLN A 50 9.36 6.52 4.88
C GLN A 50 10.70 6.21 4.22
N HIS A 51 10.68 5.58 3.04
CA HIS A 51 11.88 5.24 2.31
C HIS A 51 12.67 6.49 1.89
N ILE A 52 11.98 7.53 1.42
CA ILE A 52 12.60 8.84 1.13
C ILE A 52 13.22 9.40 2.41
N VAL A 53 12.49 9.42 3.52
CA VAL A 53 12.96 9.94 4.81
C VAL A 53 14.17 9.19 5.36
N SER A 54 14.19 7.87 5.25
CA SER A 54 15.29 7.07 5.79
C SER A 54 16.57 7.15 4.95
N HIS A 55 16.49 7.53 3.68
CA HIS A 55 17.62 7.53 2.74
C HIS A 55 18.00 8.92 2.22
N THR A 56 17.28 9.97 2.63
CA THR A 56 17.64 11.34 2.26
C THR A 56 18.50 11.95 3.37
N PRO A 57 19.70 12.49 3.06
CA PRO A 57 20.51 13.20 4.04
C PRO A 57 19.73 14.38 4.65
N ALA A 58 19.88 14.61 5.96
CA ALA A 58 19.16 15.67 6.67
C ALA A 58 19.32 17.07 6.04
N GLY A 59 20.48 17.34 5.40
CA GLY A 59 20.73 18.58 4.67
C GLY A 59 19.88 18.78 3.40
N LEU A 60 19.37 17.70 2.80
CA LEU A 60 18.52 17.74 1.60
C LEU A 60 17.01 17.84 1.95
N MET A 61 16.64 17.43 3.17
CA MET A 61 15.28 17.57 3.73
C MET A 61 14.90 19.02 4.12
N ALA A 62 15.75 20.00 3.81
CA ALA A 62 15.50 21.43 4.00
C ALA A 62 15.02 21.82 5.42
N GLY A 63 15.60 21.22 6.46
CA GLY A 63 15.36 21.63 7.85
C GLY A 63 14.30 20.84 8.61
N ALA A 64 13.89 19.66 8.11
CA ALA A 64 13.07 18.73 8.88
C ALA A 64 13.72 18.41 10.23
N GLN A 65 12.98 18.62 11.31
CA GLN A 65 13.43 18.35 12.67
C GLN A 65 13.44 16.84 12.94
N ASP A 66 14.25 16.39 13.90
CA ASP A 66 14.37 14.98 14.27
C ASP A 66 13.02 14.36 14.67
N ASP A 67 12.09 15.17 15.20
CA ASP A 67 10.74 14.71 15.56
C ASP A 67 9.85 14.44 14.34
N GLU A 68 9.97 15.23 13.27
CA GLU A 68 9.25 15.00 12.01
C GLU A 68 9.71 13.70 11.35
N ILE A 69 11.03 13.46 11.36
CA ILE A 69 11.64 12.20 10.91
C ILE A 69 11.11 11.03 11.76
N GLN A 70 11.02 11.18 13.08
CA GLN A 70 10.47 10.15 13.97
C GLN A 70 8.97 9.90 13.75
N ARG A 71 8.16 10.93 13.50
CA ARG A 71 6.73 10.79 13.21
C ARG A 71 6.52 9.97 11.94
N LEU A 72 7.28 10.28 10.88
CA LEU A 72 7.23 9.53 9.62
C LEU A 72 7.67 8.07 9.79
N ARG A 73 8.72 7.82 10.59
CA ARG A 73 9.14 6.44 10.93
C ARG A 73 8.10 5.69 11.75
N ARG A 74 7.40 6.34 12.68
CA ARG A 74 6.30 5.72 13.44
C ARG A 74 5.11 5.40 12.54
N TYR A 75 4.74 6.33 11.67
CA TYR A 75 3.66 6.15 10.72
C TYR A 75 3.93 4.95 9.80
N GLY A 76 5.10 4.91 9.16
CA GLY A 76 5.47 3.80 8.29
C GLY A 76 5.55 2.44 9.01
N ARG A 77 5.99 2.40 10.28
CA ARG A 77 5.92 1.18 11.10
C ARG A 77 4.50 0.76 11.41
N ALA A 78 3.62 1.68 11.80
CA ALA A 78 2.23 1.37 12.11
C ALA A 78 1.51 0.80 10.87
N VAL A 79 1.74 1.40 9.71
CA VAL A 79 1.24 0.92 8.42
C VAL A 79 1.81 -0.46 8.08
N GLY A 80 3.11 -0.69 8.29
CA GLY A 80 3.73 -1.99 8.05
C GLY A 80 3.16 -3.12 8.93
N VAL A 81 2.87 -2.84 10.21
CA VAL A 81 2.22 -3.80 11.11
C VAL A 81 0.78 -4.06 10.68
N LEU A 82 0.03 -3.03 10.29
CA LEU A 82 -1.32 -3.18 9.77
C LEU A 82 -1.34 -4.09 8.53
N HIS A 83 -0.37 -3.91 7.63
CA HIS A 83 -0.23 -4.75 6.43
C HIS A 83 -0.02 -6.23 6.77
N GLN A 84 0.85 -6.55 7.74
CA GLN A 84 1.05 -7.94 8.16
C GLN A 84 -0.21 -8.57 8.74
N VAL A 85 -0.93 -7.83 9.60
CA VAL A 85 -2.17 -8.32 10.21
C VAL A 85 -3.23 -8.56 9.14
N ASP A 86 -3.32 -7.69 8.13
CA ASP A 86 -4.27 -7.82 7.04
C ASP A 86 -3.93 -9.00 6.11
N ASP A 87 -2.65 -9.14 5.72
CA ASP A 87 -2.17 -10.28 4.93
C ASP A 87 -2.50 -11.62 5.63
N ASP A 88 -2.30 -11.69 6.96
CA ASP A 88 -2.61 -12.87 7.77
C ASP A 88 -4.13 -13.18 7.75
N ILE A 89 -4.98 -12.17 7.93
CA ILE A 89 -6.45 -12.32 7.91
C ILE A 89 -6.92 -12.84 6.53
N LEU A 90 -6.37 -12.31 5.45
CA LEU A 90 -6.75 -12.69 4.09
C LEU A 90 -6.28 -14.10 3.73
N GLN A 91 -5.10 -14.50 4.21
CA GLN A 91 -4.59 -15.83 4.00
C GLN A 91 -5.47 -16.88 4.69
N GLU A 92 -5.99 -16.58 5.88
CA GLU A 92 -6.99 -17.42 6.56
C GLU A 92 -8.34 -17.42 5.82
N GLY A 93 -8.83 -16.25 5.36
CA GLY A 93 -10.06 -16.18 4.59
C GLY A 93 -10.05 -16.97 3.27
N MET A 94 -8.91 -17.00 2.58
CA MET A 94 -8.73 -17.83 1.38
C MET A 94 -8.71 -19.33 1.70
N ARG A 95 -8.06 -19.74 2.79
CA ARG A 95 -8.07 -21.13 3.27
C ARG A 95 -9.48 -21.61 3.60
N GLU A 96 -10.27 -20.78 4.27
CA GLU A 96 -11.67 -21.10 4.60
C GLU A 96 -12.56 -21.23 3.35
N SER A 97 -12.34 -20.42 2.31
CA SER A 97 -13.08 -20.56 1.05
C SER A 97 -12.73 -21.83 0.28
N GLU A 98 -11.45 -22.24 0.29
CA GLU A 98 -11.01 -23.49 -0.35
C GLU A 98 -11.54 -24.73 0.40
N GLU A 99 -11.62 -24.70 1.74
CA GLU A 99 -12.16 -25.80 2.54
C GLU A 99 -13.70 -25.93 2.45
N ASN A 100 -14.42 -24.88 2.05
CA ASN A 100 -15.88 -24.88 1.92
C ASN A 100 -16.39 -25.19 0.51
N GLU A 101 -15.50 -25.34 -0.48
CA GLU A 101 -15.85 -25.73 -1.87
C GLU A 101 -15.72 -27.25 -2.13
N ASP A 102 -15.22 -28.04 -1.17
CA ASP A 102 -15.20 -29.52 -1.18
C ASP A 102 -16.42 -30.14 -0.46
#